data_AF-A0A7C5SJI7-F1
#
_entry.id   AF-A0A7C5SJI7-F1
#
_cell.length_a   1.000
_cell.length_b   1.000
_cell.length_c   1.000
_cell.angle_alpha   90.00
_cell.angle_beta   90.00
_cell.angle_gamma   90.00
#
_symmetry.space_group_name_H-M   'P 1'
#
loop_
_entity.id
_entity.type
_entity.pdbx_description
1 polymer ?
#
loop_
_entity_poly.entity_id
_entity_poly.type
_entity_poly.pdbx_seq_one_letter_code
_entity_poly.pdbx_strand_id
1 'polypeptide(L)'
;MLKDNKKRFVCSKCGSKNIDVVKTWNLISPLPDREGRITVTVMGVLKCKDCGYSWKGVVSKLKIGAHVEIEGGKREGTIIEEKRPPKEIIIDLDEILRG
;
A
#
# COMPACT_ATOMS: atom_id res chain seq x y z
N MET A 1 -12.69 -14.33 6.33
CA MET A 1 -12.21 -14.70 4.97
C MET A 1 -11.89 -13.43 4.19
N LEU A 2 -10.65 -12.95 4.27
CA LEU A 2 -10.20 -11.74 3.55
C LEU A 2 -9.98 -12.10 2.07
N LYS A 3 -10.93 -11.72 1.20
CA LYS A 3 -10.76 -11.86 -0.25
C LYS A 3 -9.76 -10.80 -0.73
N ASP A 4 -8.50 -11.20 -0.83
CA ASP A 4 -7.43 -10.49 -1.54
C ASP A 4 -7.77 -10.41 -3.04
N ASN A 5 -8.58 -9.43 -3.42
CA ASN A 5 -8.79 -9.06 -4.82
C ASN A 5 -7.56 -8.30 -5.35
N LYS A 6 -6.40 -8.98 -5.39
CA LYS A 6 -5.27 -8.52 -6.19
C LYS A 6 -5.75 -8.51 -7.65
N LYS A 7 -5.78 -7.33 -8.27
CA LYS A 7 -5.89 -7.22 -9.74
C LYS A 7 -4.87 -8.19 -10.32
N ARG A 8 -5.37 -9.24 -10.98
CA ARG A 8 -4.55 -10.35 -11.43
C ARG A 8 -3.73 -9.84 -12.60
N PHE A 9 -2.49 -9.44 -12.33
CA PHE A 9 -1.52 -9.24 -13.38
C PHE A 9 -1.43 -10.52 -14.21
N VAL A 10 -1.18 -10.40 -15.51
CA VAL A 10 -0.96 -11.54 -16.40
C VAL A 10 0.39 -11.33 -17.06
N CYS A 11 1.24 -12.36 -17.04
CA CYS A 11 2.54 -12.28 -17.69
C CYS A 11 2.36 -12.30 -19.20
N SER A 12 2.86 -11.27 -19.90
CA SER A 12 2.78 -11.20 -21.36
C SER A 12 3.66 -12.23 -22.09
N LYS A 13 4.59 -12.90 -21.39
CA LYS A 13 5.48 -13.93 -21.97
C LYS A 13 4.90 -15.34 -21.90
N CYS A 14 4.35 -15.74 -20.76
CA CYS A 14 3.88 -17.12 -20.53
C CYS A 14 2.39 -17.23 -20.18
N GLY A 15 1.68 -16.11 -20.05
CA GLY A 15 0.26 -16.10 -19.67
C GLY A 15 -0.03 -16.43 -18.20
N SER A 16 1.00 -16.68 -17.39
CA SER A 16 0.81 -17.00 -15.96
C SER A 16 0.26 -15.81 -15.17
N LYS A 17 -0.57 -16.13 -14.17
CA LYS A 17 -1.12 -15.19 -13.18
C LYS A 17 -0.32 -15.17 -11.88
N ASN A 18 0.70 -16.01 -11.76
CA ASN A 18 1.55 -16.10 -10.57
C ASN A 18 2.67 -15.05 -10.63
N ILE A 19 2.32 -13.86 -10.15
CA ILE A 19 3.18 -12.68 -10.23
C ILE A 19 3.45 -12.16 -8.83
N ASP A 20 4.73 -11.93 -8.58
CA ASP A 20 5.25 -11.38 -7.35
C ASP A 20 5.59 -9.90 -7.52
N VAL A 21 5.48 -9.13 -6.43
CA VAL A 21 5.89 -7.72 -6.42
C VAL A 21 7.23 -7.66 -5.70
N VAL A 22 8.31 -7.48 -6.46
CA VAL A 22 9.68 -7.55 -5.93
C VAL A 22 10.08 -6.27 -5.20
N LYS A 23 9.67 -5.11 -5.75
CA LYS A 23 9.95 -3.80 -5.19
C LYS A 23 8.76 -2.89 -5.45
N THR A 24 8.46 -2.04 -4.49
CA THR A 24 7.43 -1.01 -4.62
C THR A 24 8.02 0.37 -4.36
N TRP A 25 7.43 1.38 -5.00
CA TRP A 25 7.69 2.77 -4.70
C TRP A 25 6.42 3.58 -4.90
N ASN A 26 6.34 4.73 -4.23
CA ASN A 26 5.17 5.59 -4.28
C ASN A 26 5.47 6.77 -5.20
N LEU A 27 4.50 7.11 -6.06
CA LEU A 27 4.46 8.34 -6.82
C LEU A 27 3.31 9.19 -6.29
N ILE A 28 3.63 10.35 -5.74
CA ILE A 28 2.65 11.26 -5.13
C ILE A 28 2.44 12.44 -6.09
N SER A 29 1.19 12.69 -6.46
CA SER A 29 0.85 13.90 -7.22
C SER A 29 1.09 15.13 -6.35
N PRO A 30 1.90 16.11 -6.80
CA PRO A 30 2.13 17.35 -6.05
C PRO A 30 0.92 18.27 -6.06
N LEU A 31 0.02 18.10 -7.03
CA LEU A 31 -1.22 18.86 -7.15
C LEU A 31 -2.40 18.03 -6.64
N PRO A 32 -3.30 18.64 -5.84
CA PRO A 32 -4.55 18.00 -5.45
C PRO A 32 -5.48 17.87 -6.67
N ASP A 33 -6.28 16.80 -6.68
CA ASP A 33 -7.36 16.58 -7.66
C ASP A 33 -8.47 17.63 -7.49
N ARG A 34 -9.47 17.67 -8.37
CA ARG A 34 -10.57 18.66 -8.37
C ARG A 34 -11.33 18.75 -7.03
N GLU A 35 -11.30 17.68 -6.26
CA GLU A 35 -11.93 17.55 -4.93
C GLU A 35 -10.94 17.75 -3.77
N GLY A 36 -9.74 18.28 -4.02
CA GLY A 36 -8.73 18.56 -2.98
C GLY A 36 -7.93 17.33 -2.52
N ARG A 37 -8.01 16.20 -3.24
CA ARG A 37 -7.44 14.91 -2.83
C ARG A 37 -6.04 14.70 -3.41
N ILE A 38 -5.10 14.22 -2.59
CA ILE A 38 -3.75 13.84 -3.03
C ILE A 38 -3.79 12.42 -3.58
N THR A 39 -3.34 12.23 -4.82
CA THR A 39 -3.24 10.90 -5.41
C THR A 39 -1.87 10.30 -5.13
N VAL A 40 -1.87 9.16 -4.43
CA VAL A 40 -0.70 8.31 -4.21
C VAL A 40 -0.83 7.06 -5.09
N THR A 41 0.06 6.95 -6.07
CA THR A 41 0.15 5.76 -6.92
C THR A 41 1.27 4.86 -6.42
N VAL A 42 0.93 3.66 -5.97
CA VAL A 42 1.93 2.65 -5.63
C VAL A 42 2.31 1.93 -6.91
N MET A 43 3.54 2.16 -7.35
CA MET A 43 4.15 1.42 -8.45
C MET A 43 4.95 0.25 -7.91
N GLY A 44 5.19 -0.74 -8.76
CA GLY A 44 6.06 -1.85 -8.40
C GLY A 44 6.70 -2.54 -9.59
N VAL A 45 7.80 -3.23 -9.30
CA VAL A 45 8.39 -4.21 -10.22
C VAL A 45 7.68 -5.54 -10.00
N LEU A 46 6.98 -5.98 -11.03
CA LEU A 46 6.28 -7.25 -11.09
C LEU A 46 7.22 -8.28 -11.70
N LYS A 47 7.33 -9.45 -11.08
CA LYS A 47 8.12 -10.58 -11.58
C LYS A 47 7.25 -11.82 -11.67
N CYS A 48 7.22 -12.45 -12.85
CA CYS A 48 6.56 -13.73 -13.04
C CYS A 48 7.38 -14.85 -12.39
N LYS A 49 6.74 -15.69 -11.56
CA LYS A 49 7.42 -16.83 -10.93
C LYS A 49 7.69 -17.98 -11.90
N ASP A 50 6.87 -18.13 -12.96
CA ASP A 50 6.98 -19.24 -13.90
C ASP A 50 8.07 -19.04 -14.96
N CYS A 51 8.20 -17.84 -15.52
CA CYS A 51 9.18 -17.57 -16.59
C CYS A 51 10.27 -16.55 -16.22
N GLY A 52 10.20 -15.95 -15.03
CA GLY A 52 11.17 -14.97 -14.54
C GLY A 52 11.09 -13.57 -15.17
N TYR A 53 10.18 -13.34 -16.13
CA TYR A 53 10.01 -12.03 -16.78
C TYR A 53 9.62 -10.96 -15.76
N SER A 54 10.25 -9.78 -15.85
CA SER A 54 9.99 -8.66 -14.96
C SER A 54 9.61 -7.39 -15.72
N TRP A 55 8.66 -6.64 -15.18
CA TRP A 55 8.20 -5.37 -15.73
C TRP A 55 7.75 -4.41 -14.63
N LYS A 56 7.60 -3.13 -14.96
CA LYS A 56 7.10 -2.11 -14.04
C LYS A 56 5.60 -1.92 -14.27
N GLY A 57 4.83 -1.80 -13.19
CA GLY A 57 3.38 -1.62 -13.28
C GLY A 57 2.80 -0.88 -12.09
N VAL A 58 1.55 -0.44 -12.22
CA VAL A 58 0.78 0.18 -11.13
C VAL A 58 0.16 -0.93 -10.29
N VAL A 59 0.50 -0.95 -9.00
CA VAL A 59 -0.01 -1.92 -8.02
C VAL A 59 -1.31 -1.42 -7.42
N SER A 60 -1.34 -0.15 -6.99
CA SER A 60 -2.55 0.49 -6.47
C SER A 60 -2.54 2.00 -6.73
N LYS A 61 -3.73 2.59 -6.70
CA LYS A 61 -3.95 4.04 -6.66
C LYS A 61 -4.80 4.34 -5.43
N LEU A 62 -4.33 5.28 -4.62
CA LEU A 62 -4.95 5.72 -3.39
C LEU A 62 -5.21 7.21 -3.54
N LYS A 63 -6.46 7.66 -3.35
CA LYS A 63 -6.80 9.08 -3.28
C LYS A 63 -7.02 9.44 -1.82
N ILE A 64 -6.20 10.34 -1.30
CA ILE A 64 -6.14 10.71 0.11
C ILE A 64 -6.64 12.16 0.25
N GLY A 65 -7.80 12.35 0.88
CA GLY A 65 -8.34 13.65 1.29
C GLY A 65 -9.06 13.54 2.64
N ALA A 66 -10.06 14.38 2.92
CA ALA A 66 -10.91 14.24 4.11
C ALA A 66 -11.60 12.85 4.21
N HIS A 67 -11.78 12.21 3.06
CA HIS A 67 -12.13 10.80 2.91
C HIS A 67 -11.10 10.11 2.01
N VAL A 68 -10.79 8.84 2.29
CA VAL A 68 -9.84 8.05 1.48
C VAL A 68 -10.61 7.12 0.56
N GLU A 69 -10.37 7.27 -0.75
CA GLU A 69 -10.99 6.46 -1.78
C GLU A 69 -9.95 5.65 -2.55
N ILE A 70 -10.24 4.38 -2.75
CA ILE A 70 -9.36 3.44 -3.47
C ILE A 70 -9.98 3.19 -4.84
N GLU A 71 -9.56 3.94 -5.86
CA GLU A 71 -10.07 3.76 -7.22
C GLU A 71 -9.53 2.46 -7.85
N GLY A 72 -10.34 1.40 -7.75
CA GLY A 72 -10.02 0.09 -8.29
C GLY A 72 -10.93 -1.06 -7.87
N GLY A 73 -11.87 -0.80 -6.96
CA GLY A 73 -12.98 -1.68 -6.62
C GLY A 73 -13.89 -0.94 -5.64
N LYS A 74 -15.20 -1.03 -5.81
CA LYS A 74 -16.20 -0.45 -4.90
C LYS A 74 -15.89 -0.83 -3.45
N ARG A 75 -15.21 0.05 -2.71
CA ARG A 75 -15.02 0.02 -1.27
C ARG A 75 -14.91 1.47 -0.82
N GLU A 76 -16.00 2.01 -0.31
CA GLU A 76 -15.94 3.06 0.71
C GLU A 76 -15.21 2.44 1.90
N GLY A 77 -13.91 2.67 1.98
CA GLY A 77 -13.10 2.28 3.12
C GLY A 77 -12.93 3.50 3.99
N THR A 78 -13.82 3.71 4.96
CA THR A 78 -13.47 4.50 6.14
C THR A 78 -12.19 3.90 6.69
N ILE A 79 -11.11 4.68 6.68
CA ILE A 79 -9.97 4.37 7.53
C ILE A 79 -10.53 4.54 8.94
N ILE A 80 -10.90 3.42 9.56
CA ILE A 80 -10.86 3.34 11.01
C ILE A 80 -9.40 3.66 11.34
N GLU A 81 -9.16 4.88 11.85
CA GLU A 81 -7.97 5.15 12.63
C GLU A 81 -7.95 4.08 13.72
N GLU A 82 -7.19 3.01 13.51
CA GLU A 82 -6.61 2.31 14.64
C GLU A 82 -5.71 3.37 15.30
N LYS A 83 -6.29 4.16 16.20
CA LYS A 83 -5.55 4.81 17.28
C LYS A 83 -4.74 3.69 17.91
N ARG A 84 -3.51 3.54 17.45
CA ARG A 84 -2.53 2.70 18.15
C ARG A 84 -2.55 3.26 19.57
N PRO A 85 -2.95 2.48 20.59
CA PRO A 85 -2.88 2.98 21.95
C PRO A 85 -1.43 3.43 22.17
N PRO A 86 -1.20 4.65 22.70
CA PRO A 86 0.16 5.06 23.01
C PRO A 86 0.78 3.99 23.88
N LYS A 87 1.95 3.48 23.49
CA LYS A 87 2.73 2.61 24.36
C LYS A 87 3.13 3.46 25.56
N GLU A 88 2.49 3.24 26.70
CA GLU A 88 2.97 3.74 27.98
C GLU A 88 4.35 3.09 28.22
N ILE A 89 5.39 3.91 28.22
CA ILE A 89 6.72 3.49 28.63
C ILE A 89 6.76 3.76 30.13
N ILE A 90 6.58 2.71 30.94
CA ILE A 90 6.79 2.79 32.39
C ILE A 90 8.30 2.77 32.59
N ILE A 91 8.82 3.86 33.16
CA ILE A 91 10.24 4.01 33.45
C ILE A 91 10.40 3.78 34.95
N ASP A 92 11.08 2.71 35.35
CA ASP A 92 11.40 2.47 36.75
C ASP A 92 12.47 3.46 37.21
N LEU A 93 12.10 4.40 38.11
CA LEU A 93 13.01 5.45 38.59
C LEU A 93 14.25 4.90 39.31
N ASP A 94 14.19 3.67 39.83
CA ASP A 94 15.31 2.99 40.48
C ASP A 94 16.47 2.66 39.53
N GLU A 95 16.21 2.51 38.22
CA GLU A 95 17.25 2.20 37.23
C GLU A 95 18.04 3.46 36.81
N ILE A 96 17.45 4.65 36.95
CA ILE A 96 18.09 5.94 36.60
C ILE A 96 18.97 6.47 37.75
N LEU A 97 18.57 6.22 39.01
CA LEU A 97 19.24 6.76 40.19
C LEU A 97 20.44 5.94 40.68
N ARG A 98 20.69 4.76 40.09
CA ARG A 98 21.84 3.88 40.43
C ARG A 98 22.87 3.76 39.30
N GLY A 99 22.95 4.77 38.44
CA GLY A 99 24.11 4.99 37.57
C GLY A 99 25.29 5.56 38.34
#